data_AF-A0A415WEB6-F1
#
_entry.id   AF-A0A415WEB6-F1
#
_cell.length_a   1.000
_cell.length_b   1.000
_cell.length_c   1.000
_cell.angle_alpha   90.00
_cell.angle_beta   90.00
_cell.angle_gamma   90.00
#
_symmetry.space_group_name_H-M   'P 1'
#
loop_
_entity.id
_entity.type
_entity.pdbx_description
1 polymer ?
#
loop_
_entity_poly.entity_id
_entity_poly.type
_entity_poly.pdbx_seq_one_letter_code
_entity_poly.pdbx_strand_id
1 'polypeptide(L)'
;MEWLKKEEDILYNSQFFLDDTGVLLGTYRKVHLFDSEKNYFTPGDQFKVFDTKIGRIGLFICYDAFFPEAARILDPLGRILASINDEKDGIIHASLDYDIAKQMKHDYYTMLTERRPDVYIA
;
A
#
# COMPACT_ATOMS: atom_id res chain seq x y z
N MET A 1 42.27 -8.04 16.93
CA MET A 1 41.03 -7.73 17.68
C MET A 1 39.87 -7.66 16.70
N GLU A 2 39.59 -8.77 16.01
CA GLU A 2 38.71 -8.81 14.83
C GLU A 2 37.47 -9.69 15.07
N TRP A 3 37.30 -10.18 16.30
CA TRP A 3 36.28 -11.16 16.71
C TRP A 3 35.14 -10.56 17.54
N LEU A 4 35.07 -9.23 17.65
CA LEU A 4 33.96 -8.49 18.26
C LEU A 4 33.15 -7.77 17.17
N LYS A 5 32.65 -8.51 16.17
CA LYS A 5 31.51 -8.03 15.39
C LYS A 5 30.27 -8.62 16.02
N LYS A 6 29.57 -7.82 16.81
CA LYS A 6 28.16 -8.06 17.13
C LYS A 6 27.46 -8.08 15.77
N GLU A 7 26.95 -9.22 15.34
CA GLU A 7 25.97 -9.23 14.26
C GLU A 7 24.85 -8.29 14.73
N GLU A 8 24.72 -7.12 14.10
CA GLU A 8 23.63 -6.22 14.41
C GLU A 8 22.35 -6.91 13.94
N ASP A 9 21.49 -7.30 14.88
CA ASP A 9 20.13 -7.72 14.54
C ASP A 9 19.46 -6.57 13.78
N ILE A 10 19.23 -6.78 12.49
CA ILE A 10 18.60 -5.80 11.63
C ILE A 10 17.12 -5.75 12.00
N LEU A 11 16.71 -4.70 12.71
CA LEU A 11 15.32 -4.49 13.09
C LEU A 11 14.61 -3.57 12.10
N TYR A 12 13.35 -3.87 11.79
CA TYR A 12 12.51 -3.04 10.92
C TYR A 12 11.18 -2.72 11.58
N ASN A 13 10.73 -1.47 11.48
CA ASN A 13 9.35 -1.11 11.73
C ASN A 13 8.49 -1.59 10.54
N SER A 14 7.67 -2.62 10.74
CA SER A 14 7.03 -3.37 9.67
C SER A 14 5.51 -3.44 9.82
N GLN A 15 4.81 -3.39 8.69
CA GLN A 15 3.38 -3.65 8.58
C GLN A 15 3.16 -4.89 7.70
N PHE A 16 2.33 -5.81 8.18
CA PHE A 16 1.96 -7.03 7.44
C PHE A 16 0.61 -6.83 6.76
N PHE A 17 0.50 -7.23 5.50
CA PHE A 17 -0.74 -7.16 4.74
C PHE A 17 -1.30 -8.55 4.49
N LEU A 18 -2.45 -8.83 5.08
CA LEU A 18 -3.18 -10.08 4.89
C LEU A 18 -4.41 -9.84 4.01
N ASP A 19 -4.72 -10.77 3.13
CA ASP A 19 -5.94 -10.73 2.34
C ASP A 19 -7.19 -11.17 3.12
N ASP A 20 -8.34 -11.16 2.46
CA ASP A 20 -9.63 -11.55 3.05
C ASP A 20 -9.74 -13.04 3.39
N THR A 21 -8.74 -13.85 3.02
CA THR A 21 -8.61 -15.27 3.36
C THR A 21 -7.63 -15.53 4.49
N GLY A 22 -6.93 -14.48 4.95
CA GLY A 22 -5.88 -14.58 5.97
C GLY A 22 -4.50 -14.94 5.41
N VAL A 23 -4.30 -14.90 4.09
CA VAL A 23 -2.99 -15.13 3.46
C VAL A 23 -2.16 -13.86 3.54
N LEU A 24 -0.90 -13.97 4.00
CA LEU A 24 0.06 -12.88 3.98
C LEU A 24 0.48 -12.57 2.53
N LEU A 25 0.04 -11.43 2.00
CA LEU A 25 0.44 -10.98 0.66
C LEU A 25 1.81 -10.30 0.67
N GLY A 26 2.23 -9.77 1.81
CA GLY A 26 3.59 -9.29 2.00
C GLY A 26 3.76 -8.36 3.19
N THR A 27 4.97 -7.83 3.28
CA THR A 27 5.41 -6.98 4.39
C THR A 27 5.93 -5.67 3.84
N TYR A 28 5.41 -4.58 4.37
CA TYR A 28 5.94 -3.23 4.17
C TYR A 28 6.88 -2.87 5.32
N ARG A 29 8.01 -2.24 5.02
CA ARG A 29 8.97 -1.72 6.01
C ARG A 29 8.99 -0.21 5.90
N LYS A 30 8.85 0.48 7.03
CA LYS A 30 8.79 1.95 7.12
C LYS A 30 9.98 2.58 6.37
N VAL A 31 9.69 3.44 5.41
CA VAL A 31 10.74 4.05 4.56
C VAL A 31 11.36 5.24 5.30
N HIS A 32 10.55 6.11 5.88
CA HIS A 32 11.01 7.31 6.58
C HIS A 32 11.03 7.11 8.10
N LEU A 33 12.22 6.90 8.66
CA LEU A 33 12.41 6.83 10.11
C LEU A 33 12.38 8.23 10.75
N PHE A 34 11.59 8.36 11.81
CA PHE A 34 11.43 9.61 12.57
C PHE A 34 12.34 9.64 13.79
N ASP A 35 13.08 10.74 13.91
CA ASP A 35 13.85 11.06 15.12
C ASP A 35 14.70 9.88 15.64
N SER A 36 14.48 9.44 16.89
CA SER A 36 15.23 8.38 17.56
C SER A 36 15.02 6.97 16.99
N GLU A 37 14.03 6.75 16.11
CA GLU A 37 13.84 5.46 15.43
C GLU A 37 15.08 5.03 14.64
N LYS A 38 15.87 5.99 14.14
CA LYS A 38 17.12 5.77 13.39
C LYS A 38 18.20 5.05 14.19
N ASN A 39 18.09 5.06 15.53
CA ASN A 39 19.03 4.38 16.41
C ASN A 39 18.69 2.90 16.61
N TYR A 40 17.48 2.48 16.22
CA TYR A 40 16.95 1.15 16.51
C TYR A 40 16.56 0.37 15.26
N PHE A 41 16.09 1.05 14.21
CA PHE A 41 15.53 0.43 13.02
C PHE A 41 16.34 0.75 11.78
N THR A 42 16.35 -0.19 10.85
CA THR A 42 16.81 -0.01 9.48
C THR A 42 15.64 0.48 8.61
N PRO A 43 15.84 1.49 7.75
CA PRO A 43 14.80 1.95 6.84
C PRO A 43 14.44 0.89 5.80
N GLY A 44 13.18 0.89 5.38
CA GLY A 44 12.70 0.12 4.25
C GLY A 44 13.25 0.64 2.92
N ASP A 45 13.18 -0.20 1.88
CA ASP A 45 13.76 0.04 0.56
C ASP A 45 12.72 0.53 -0.47
N GLN A 46 11.43 0.28 -0.24
CA GLN A 46 10.38 0.61 -1.20
C GLN A 46 9.00 0.72 -0.55
N PHE A 47 8.14 1.57 -1.12
CA PHE A 47 6.70 1.52 -0.87
C PHE A 47 6.11 0.25 -1.45
N LYS A 48 5.13 -0.33 -0.74
CA LYS A 48 4.44 -1.55 -1.15
C LYS A 48 2.99 -1.27 -1.44
N VAL A 49 2.52 -1.88 -2.51
CA VAL A 49 1.15 -1.75 -2.98
C VAL A 49 0.66 -3.14 -3.36
N PHE A 50 -0.55 -3.49 -2.90
CA PHE A 50 -1.13 -4.82 -3.04
C PHE A 50 -2.41 -4.75 -3.86
N ASP A 51 -2.54 -5.63 -4.84
CA ASP A 51 -3.80 -5.81 -5.56
C ASP A 51 -4.75 -6.69 -4.73
N THR A 52 -5.98 -6.23 -4.52
CA THR A 52 -7.00 -6.94 -3.73
C THR A 52 -8.33 -6.97 -4.46
N LYS A 53 -9.28 -7.79 -3.98
CA LYS A 53 -10.65 -7.90 -4.53
C LYS A 53 -11.43 -6.57 -4.50
N ILE A 54 -11.02 -5.63 -3.66
CA ILE A 54 -11.67 -4.31 -3.50
C ILE A 54 -10.88 -3.17 -4.16
N GLY A 55 -9.81 -3.49 -4.88
CA GLY A 55 -8.92 -2.53 -5.53
C GLY A 55 -7.50 -2.60 -4.98
N ARG A 56 -6.70 -1.60 -5.32
CA ARG A 56 -5.28 -1.53 -4.96
C ARG A 56 -5.07 -0.78 -3.64
N ILE A 57 -4.33 -1.37 -2.70
CA ILE A 57 -4.08 -0.80 -1.37
C ILE A 57 -2.57 -0.57 -1.19
N GLY A 58 -2.19 0.67 -0.95
CA GLY A 58 -0.82 1.08 -0.60
C GLY A 58 -0.62 1.15 0.91
N LEU A 59 0.59 0.83 1.37
CA LEU A 59 0.97 0.92 2.79
C LEU A 59 2.02 2.00 3.03
N PHE A 60 1.86 2.71 4.14
CA PHE A 60 2.85 3.64 4.70
C PHE A 60 2.69 3.70 6.23
N ILE A 61 3.73 4.11 6.97
CA ILE A 61 3.72 4.15 8.43
C ILE A 61 4.07 5.56 8.94
N CYS A 62 3.15 6.18 9.69
CA CYS A 62 3.39 7.38 10.49
C CYS A 62 4.11 8.50 9.71
N TYR A 63 5.43 8.65 9.91
CA TYR A 63 6.24 9.74 9.34
C TYR A 63 6.27 9.72 7.81
N ASP A 64 6.05 8.56 7.18
CA ASP A 64 5.87 8.46 5.73
C ASP A 64 4.75 9.38 5.20
N ALA A 65 3.70 9.64 5.99
CA ALA A 65 2.58 10.49 5.57
C ALA A 65 2.94 11.96 5.38
N PHE A 66 4.09 12.40 5.92
CA PHE A 66 4.60 13.76 5.75
C PHE A 66 5.39 13.93 4.44
N PHE A 67 5.66 12.84 3.71
CA PHE A 67 6.37 12.87 2.45
C PHE A 67 5.35 12.79 1.31
N PRO A 68 5.23 13.85 0.50
CA PRO A 68 4.22 13.90 -0.56
C PRO A 68 4.36 12.77 -1.59
N GLU A 69 5.57 12.25 -1.78
CA GLU A 69 5.86 11.14 -2.67
C GLU A 69 5.21 9.83 -2.21
N ALA A 70 4.93 9.71 -0.90
CA ALA A 70 4.24 8.57 -0.28
C ALA A 70 2.71 8.68 -0.39
N ALA A 71 2.17 9.90 -0.35
CA ALA A 71 0.74 10.18 -0.43
C ALA A 71 0.30 10.50 -1.87
N ARG A 72 0.15 9.46 -2.69
CA ARG A 72 -0.39 9.59 -4.07
C ARG A 72 -1.89 9.30 -4.08
N ILE A 73 -2.68 10.11 -4.79
CA ILE A 73 -4.06 9.75 -5.08
C ILE A 73 -4.06 8.81 -6.26
N LEU A 74 -4.55 7.59 -6.07
CA LEU A 74 -4.66 6.58 -7.12
C LEU A 74 -6.13 6.38 -7.53
N ASP A 75 -6.37 6.07 -8.80
CA ASP A 75 -7.68 5.62 -9.27
C ASP A 75 -7.94 4.15 -8.86
N PRO A 76 -9.16 3.61 -9.07
CA PRO A 76 -9.47 2.22 -8.75
C PRO A 76 -8.61 1.18 -9.50
N LEU A 77 -7.91 1.58 -10.56
CA LEU A 77 -6.97 0.75 -11.34
C LEU A 77 -5.53 0.89 -10.85
N GLY A 78 -5.31 1.71 -9.81
CA GLY A 78 -4.00 1.98 -9.25
C GLY A 78 -3.14 2.93 -10.08
N ARG A 79 -3.74 3.71 -10.99
CA ARG A 79 -3.06 4.76 -11.76
C ARG A 79 -2.95 6.02 -10.90
N ILE A 80 -1.85 6.76 -11.02
CA ILE A 80 -1.68 8.01 -10.30
C ILE A 80 -2.63 9.06 -10.90
N LEU A 81 -3.60 9.51 -10.12
CA LEU A 81 -4.49 10.61 -10.47
C LEU A 81 -3.86 11.96 -10.14
N ALA A 82 -3.16 12.03 -9.02
CA ALA A 82 -2.47 13.24 -8.61
C ALA A 82 -1.35 12.92 -7.60
N SER A 83 -0.24 13.64 -7.73
CA SER A 83 0.92 13.62 -6.84
C SER A 83 1.50 15.02 -6.73
N ILE A 84 2.04 15.38 -5.57
CA ILE A 84 2.83 16.60 -5.40
C ILE A 84 4.29 16.21 -5.17
N ASN A 85 5.21 17.09 -5.55
CA ASN A 85 6.64 16.96 -5.28
C ASN A 85 7.07 18.04 -4.28
N ASP A 86 8.34 18.00 -3.88
CA ASP A 86 8.99 18.93 -2.96
C ASP A 86 9.20 20.35 -3.52
N GLU A 87 8.85 20.61 -4.78
CA GLU A 87 9.12 21.89 -5.43
C GLU A 87 8.11 23.00 -5.07
N LYS A 88 6.87 22.67 -4.69
CA LYS A 88 5.81 23.65 -4.36
C LYS A 88 4.81 23.13 -3.33
N ASP A 89 4.48 23.98 -2.35
CA ASP A 89 3.36 23.77 -1.43
C ASP A 89 2.02 23.80 -2.19
N GLY A 90 1.11 22.86 -1.89
CA GLY A 90 -0.20 22.80 -2.54
C GLY A 90 -1.14 21.75 -1.95
N ILE A 91 -2.43 21.86 -2.28
CA ILE A 91 -3.45 20.84 -1.96
C ILE A 91 -3.62 19.94 -3.18
N ILE A 92 -3.46 18.63 -2.99
CA ILE A 92 -3.80 17.65 -4.00
C ILE A 92 -5.28 17.30 -3.87
N HIS A 93 -6.02 17.42 -4.97
CA HIS A 93 -7.38 16.88 -5.07
C HIS A 93 -7.52 16.11 -6.38
N ALA A 94 -8.26 15.00 -6.36
CA ALA A 94 -8.64 14.29 -7.58
C ALA A 94 -10.07 13.78 -7.46
N SER A 95 -10.76 13.68 -8.59
CA SER A 95 -12.06 13.04 -8.68
C SER A 95 -11.85 11.57 -9.06
N LEU A 96 -12.46 10.66 -8.31
CA LEU A 96 -12.45 9.24 -8.66
C LEU A 96 -13.68 8.88 -9.48
N ASP A 97 -13.46 8.27 -10.63
CA ASP A 97 -14.52 7.65 -11.42
C ASP A 97 -14.69 6.19 -10.98
N TYR A 98 -15.78 5.92 -10.27
CA TYR A 98 -16.13 4.59 -9.79
C TYR A 98 -16.75 3.70 -10.87
N ASP A 99 -17.20 4.27 -11.99
CA ASP A 99 -17.79 3.49 -13.08
C ASP A 99 -16.74 2.67 -13.80
N ILE A 100 -15.48 3.10 -13.80
CA ILE A 100 -14.32 2.31 -14.25
C ILE A 100 -14.20 0.99 -13.47
N ALA A 101 -14.34 1.03 -12.15
CA ALA A 101 -14.29 -0.16 -11.31
C ALA A 101 -15.50 -1.08 -11.54
N LYS A 102 -16.69 -0.51 -11.76
CA LYS A 102 -17.90 -1.27 -12.11
C LYS A 102 -17.77 -1.93 -13.48
N GLN A 103 -17.24 -1.21 -14.45
CA GLN A 103 -17.04 -1.72 -15.80
C GLN A 103 -16.03 -2.86 -15.80
N MET A 104 -14.93 -2.80 -15.06
CA MET A 104 -14.01 -3.95 -14.96
C MET A 104 -14.64 -5.18 -14.30
N LYS A 105 -15.49 -4.99 -13.28
CA LYS A 105 -16.25 -6.11 -12.69
C LYS A 105 -17.17 -6.75 -13.72
N HIS A 106 -17.69 -5.97 -14.66
CA HIS A 106 -18.56 -6.45 -15.73
C HIS A 106 -17.77 -7.11 -16.87
N ASP A 107 -16.70 -6.47 -17.33
CA ASP A 107 -16.02 -6.80 -18.58
C ASP A 107 -14.82 -7.75 -18.41
N TYR A 108 -14.17 -7.74 -17.25
CA TYR A 108 -12.95 -8.53 -17.00
C TYR A 108 -13.16 -9.64 -15.98
N TYR A 109 -13.94 -9.39 -14.92
CA TYR A 109 -14.30 -10.38 -13.91
C TYR A 109 -15.74 -10.89 -14.11
N THR A 110 -16.03 -11.43 -15.30
CA THR A 110 -17.39 -11.94 -15.65
C THR A 110 -17.91 -12.99 -14.65
N MET A 111 -17.03 -13.69 -13.95
CA MET A 111 -17.37 -14.57 -12.82
C MET A 111 -18.21 -13.88 -11.72
N LEU A 112 -18.10 -12.56 -11.55
CA LEU A 112 -18.88 -11.78 -10.59
C LEU A 112 -20.26 -11.41 -11.13
N THR A 113 -20.41 -11.26 -12.45
CA THR A 113 -21.72 -11.02 -13.10
C THR A 113 -22.51 -12.31 -13.28
N GLU A 114 -21.81 -13.44 -13.48
CA GLU A 114 -22.39 -14.79 -13.56
C GLU A 114 -22.71 -15.40 -12.18
N ARG A 115 -22.39 -14.67 -11.10
CA ARG A 115 -22.68 -15.12 -9.74
C ARG A 115 -24.18 -15.35 -9.59
N ARG A 116 -24.54 -16.50 -9.05
CA ARG A 116 -25.92 -16.90 -8.73
C ARG A 116 -26.17 -16.83 -7.22
N PRO A 117 -26.23 -15.62 -6.62
CA PRO A 117 -26.44 -15.50 -5.17
C PRO A 117 -27.76 -16.12 -4.71
N ASP A 118 -28.72 -16.24 -5.62
CA ASP A 118 -30.00 -16.93 -5.44
C ASP A 118 -29.87 -18.43 -5.12
N VAL A 119 -28.75 -19.08 -5.47
CA VAL A 119 -28.54 -20.52 -5.21
C VAL A 119 -27.62 -20.82 -4.03
N TYR A 120 -27.07 -19.80 -3.37
CA TYR A 120 -26.15 -19.95 -2.23
C TYR A 120 -26.81 -19.87 -0.86
N ILE A 121 -28.10 -19.52 -0.81
CA ILE A 121 -28.87 -19.48 0.42
C ILE A 121 -29.81 -20.69 0.39
N ALA A 122 -29.40 -21.76 1.08
CA ALA A 122 -30.28 -22.85 1.51
C ALA A 122 -30.86 -22.53 2.89
#